data_AF-A0AA40KSC4-F1
#
_entry.id   AF-A0AA40KSC4-F1
#
_cell.length_a   1.000
_cell.length_b   1.000
_cell.length_c   1.000
_cell.angle_alpha   90.00
_cell.angle_beta   90.00
_cell.angle_gamma   90.00
#
_symmetry.space_group_name_H-M   'P 1'
#
loop_
_entity.id
_entity.type
_entity.pdbx_description
1 polymer ?
#
loop_
_entity_poly.entity_id
_entity_poly.type
_entity_poly.pdbx_seq_one_letter_code
_entity_poly.pdbx_strand_id
1 'polypeptide(L)'
;MADDEEKKRKQAETDRKRAEVRARLEEASKAKKAKKGFMTPDRKKKLRLLLRKKAAEELKKEQERKAAERRRIIEERCGKPKNVDDASEETVKRVLREYHNRIIALEDQKFDFEYIVKKKDYEVLARKNNNNNKKKTNQCCNENVTQMCERLLGYASLSRRRTASATFGKELEK
;
A
#
# COMPACT_ATOMS: atom_id res chain seq x y z
N MET A 1 30.97 2.45 65.31
CA MET A 1 32.14 2.39 64.40
C MET A 1 32.56 0.97 64.01
N ALA A 2 32.18 -0.10 64.75
CA ALA A 2 32.49 -1.48 64.35
C ALA A 2 31.48 -2.10 63.35
N ASP A 3 30.19 -1.76 63.45
CA ASP A 3 29.14 -2.33 62.58
C ASP A 3 29.18 -1.86 61.11
N ASP A 4 29.79 -0.71 60.83
CA ASP A 4 29.87 -0.15 59.47
C ASP A 4 30.95 -0.84 58.63
N GLU A 5 32.03 -1.31 59.26
CA GLU A 5 33.09 -2.04 58.56
C GLU A 5 32.64 -3.45 58.16
N GLU A 6 31.84 -4.13 58.98
CA GLU A 6 31.36 -5.48 58.68
C GLU A 6 30.34 -5.49 57.53
N LYS A 7 29.45 -4.48 57.47
CA LYS A 7 28.53 -4.28 56.34
C LYS A 7 29.29 -3.98 55.05
N LYS A 8 30.34 -3.15 55.12
CA LYS A 8 31.18 -2.82 53.95
C LYS A 8 31.94 -4.03 53.42
N ARG A 9 32.39 -4.94 54.30
CA ARG A 9 33.03 -6.22 53.91
C ARG A 9 32.03 -7.18 53.26
N LYS A 10 30.82 -7.34 53.82
CA LYS A 10 29.76 -8.17 53.23
C LYS A 10 29.32 -7.64 51.86
N GLN A 11 29.22 -6.32 51.70
CA GLN A 11 28.85 -5.69 50.44
C GLN A 11 29.92 -5.88 49.37
N ALA A 12 31.20 -5.69 49.72
CA ALA A 12 32.33 -5.95 48.82
C ALA A 12 32.41 -7.42 48.36
N GLU A 13 32.07 -8.37 49.24
CA GLU A 13 32.04 -9.79 48.88
C GLU A 13 30.86 -10.11 47.92
N THR A 14 29.70 -9.51 48.15
CA THR A 14 28.54 -9.68 47.25
C THR A 14 28.78 -9.04 45.87
N ASP A 15 29.46 -7.90 45.82
CA ASP A 15 29.79 -7.23 44.57
C ASP A 15 30.88 -7.98 43.79
N ARG A 16 31.82 -8.62 44.49
CA ARG A 16 32.80 -9.54 43.88
C ARG A 16 32.11 -10.77 43.27
N LYS A 17 31.19 -11.40 43.99
CA LYS A 17 30.40 -12.55 43.48
C LYS A 17 29.53 -12.16 42.29
N ARG A 18 28.92 -10.97 42.30
CA ARG A 18 28.14 -10.44 41.17
C ARG A 18 29.00 -10.14 39.95
N ALA A 19 30.20 -9.58 40.14
CA ALA A 19 31.15 -9.31 39.06
C ALA A 19 31.65 -10.60 38.40
N GLU A 20 31.93 -11.63 39.20
CA GLU A 20 32.35 -12.94 38.70
C GLU A 20 31.25 -13.63 37.88
N VAL A 21 30.00 -13.60 38.36
CA VAL A 21 28.84 -14.13 37.61
C VAL A 21 28.65 -13.38 36.29
N ARG A 22 28.85 -12.05 36.29
CA ARG A 22 28.77 -11.22 35.09
C ARG A 22 29.90 -11.53 34.10
N ALA A 23 31.12 -11.74 34.58
CA ALA A 23 32.25 -12.13 33.75
C ALA A 23 32.04 -13.51 33.10
N ARG A 24 31.55 -14.49 33.88
CA ARG A 24 31.23 -15.84 33.39
C ARG A 24 30.12 -15.84 32.33
N LEU A 25 29.09 -14.99 32.50
CA LEU A 25 28.03 -14.79 31.51
C LEU A 25 28.56 -14.11 30.23
N GLU A 26 29.50 -13.17 30.36
CA GLU A 26 30.08 -12.48 29.22
C GLU A 26 31.01 -13.38 28.40
N GLU A 27 31.79 -14.24 29.06
CA GLU A 27 32.70 -15.20 28.43
C GLU A 27 31.95 -16.32 27.69
N ALA A 28 30.88 -16.86 28.29
CA ALA A 28 29.96 -17.77 27.62
C ALA A 28 29.24 -17.12 26.40
N SER A 29 29.11 -15.80 26.39
CA SER A 29 28.54 -15.06 25.26
C SER A 29 29.54 -14.83 24.12
N LYS A 30 30.86 -14.79 24.39
CA LYS A 30 31.91 -14.50 23.39
C LYS A 30 32.10 -15.65 22.40
N ALA A 31 32.06 -16.90 22.86
CA ALA A 31 32.13 -18.07 21.98
C ALA A 31 30.92 -18.21 21.02
N LYS A 32 29.76 -17.63 21.39
CA LYS A 32 28.55 -17.58 20.53
C LYS A 32 28.48 -16.35 19.61
N LYS A 33 29.42 -15.40 19.72
CA LYS A 33 29.44 -14.16 18.91
C LYS A 33 30.06 -14.35 17.52
N ALA A 34 30.94 -15.33 17.33
CA ALA A 34 31.62 -15.56 16.04
C ALA A 34 30.69 -16.02 14.90
N LYS A 35 29.50 -16.56 15.20
CA LYS A 35 28.47 -16.94 14.20
C LYS A 35 27.21 -16.07 14.23
N LYS A 36 27.18 -15.01 15.05
CA LYS A 36 26.03 -14.10 15.20
C LYS A 36 26.26 -12.85 14.37
N GLY A 37 26.00 -12.92 13.07
CA GLY A 37 25.97 -11.74 12.20
C GLY A 37 25.09 -10.65 12.82
N PHE A 38 25.58 -9.40 12.82
CA PHE A 38 25.05 -8.06 13.17
C PHE A 38 23.66 -7.87 13.86
N MET A 39 22.71 -8.77 13.69
CA MET A 39 21.36 -8.74 14.24
C MET A 39 20.94 -10.11 14.78
N THR A 40 20.32 -10.15 15.97
CA THR A 40 19.56 -11.34 16.38
C THR A 40 18.34 -11.51 15.46
N PRO A 41 17.92 -12.77 15.18
CA PRO A 41 16.82 -13.04 14.26
C PRO A 41 15.51 -12.34 14.68
N ASP A 42 15.24 -12.24 15.98
CA ASP A 42 14.05 -11.58 16.51
C ASP A 42 14.11 -10.05 16.37
N ARG A 43 15.28 -9.45 16.59
CA ARG A 43 15.48 -8.01 16.34
C ARG A 43 15.31 -7.67 14.86
N LYS A 44 15.80 -8.53 13.95
CA LYS A 44 15.63 -8.36 12.49
C LYS A 44 14.16 -8.48 12.07
N LYS A 45 13.39 -9.41 12.65
CA LYS A 45 11.93 -9.53 12.43
C LYS A 45 11.20 -8.26 12.89
N LYS A 46 11.50 -7.79 14.11
CA LYS A 46 10.89 -6.56 14.67
C LYS A 46 11.22 -5.33 13.84
N LEU A 47 12.47 -5.18 13.37
CA LEU A 47 12.88 -4.07 12.51
C LEU A 47 12.14 -4.06 11.17
N ARG A 48 12.02 -5.21 10.49
CA ARG A 48 11.26 -5.31 9.23
C ARG A 48 9.79 -4.94 9.41
N LEU A 49 9.19 -5.34 10.52
CA LEU A 49 7.81 -4.98 10.83
C LEU A 49 7.66 -3.46 10.99
N LEU A 50 8.55 -2.82 11.74
CA LEU A 50 8.53 -1.36 11.94
C LEU A 50 8.72 -0.60 10.62
N LEU A 51 9.61 -1.06 9.74
CA LEU A 51 9.83 -0.44 8.43
C LEU A 51 8.61 -0.53 7.53
N ARG A 52 7.92 -1.68 7.48
CA ARG A 52 6.68 -1.84 6.71
C ARG A 52 5.53 -1.02 7.28
N LYS A 53 5.41 -0.95 8.62
CA LYS A 53 4.42 -0.10 9.28
C LYS A 53 4.65 1.37 8.96
N LYS A 54 5.90 1.84 9.03
CA LYS A 54 6.25 3.23 8.66
C LYS A 54 5.95 3.50 7.18
N ALA A 55 6.29 2.57 6.29
CA ALA A 55 5.99 2.72 4.86
C ALA A 55 4.49 2.75 4.57
N ALA A 56 3.69 1.94 5.26
CA ALA A 56 2.23 1.92 5.12
C ALA A 56 1.58 3.21 5.64
N GLU A 57 2.04 3.72 6.80
CA GLU A 57 1.58 5.00 7.36
C GLU A 57 1.89 6.18 6.43
N GLU A 58 3.12 6.26 5.92
CA GLU A 58 3.49 7.33 4.99
C GLU A 58 2.73 7.24 3.65
N LEU A 59 2.47 6.03 3.15
CA LEU A 59 1.62 5.82 1.96
C LEU A 59 0.19 6.31 2.21
N LYS A 60 -0.39 6.04 3.38
CA LYS A 60 -1.73 6.48 3.74
C LYS A 60 -1.82 8.01 3.84
N LYS A 61 -0.85 8.66 4.48
CA LYS A 61 -0.77 10.13 4.54
C LYS A 61 -0.65 10.76 3.15
N GLU A 62 0.13 10.15 2.26
CA GLU A 62 0.25 10.65 0.88
C GLU A 62 -1.05 10.50 0.09
N GLN A 63 -1.77 9.40 0.28
CA GLN A 63 -3.10 9.21 -0.31
C GLN A 63 -4.09 10.28 0.18
N GLU A 64 -4.09 10.57 1.48
CA GLU A 64 -4.94 11.61 2.08
C GLU A 64 -4.58 13.00 1.53
N ARG A 65 -3.29 13.33 1.42
CA ARG A 65 -2.82 14.57 0.79
C ARG A 65 -3.28 14.69 -0.66
N LYS A 66 -3.13 13.61 -1.45
CA LYS A 66 -3.53 13.61 -2.86
C LYS A 66 -5.05 13.68 -3.02
N ALA A 67 -5.82 13.07 -2.11
CA ALA A 67 -7.27 13.16 -2.11
C ALA A 67 -7.76 14.57 -1.73
N ALA A 68 -7.12 15.21 -0.76
CA ALA A 68 -7.40 16.60 -0.38
C ALA A 68 -7.08 17.56 -1.53
N GLU A 69 -5.92 17.42 -2.17
CA GLU A 69 -5.55 18.24 -3.33
C GLU A 69 -6.51 18.01 -4.51
N ARG A 70 -6.91 16.76 -4.75
CA ARG A 70 -7.93 16.46 -5.76
C ARG A 70 -9.25 17.18 -5.46
N ARG A 71 -9.68 17.25 -4.20
CA ARG A 71 -10.89 17.99 -3.80
C ARG A 71 -10.74 19.49 -4.04
N ARG A 72 -9.60 20.08 -3.64
CA ARG A 72 -9.27 21.49 -3.87
C ARG A 72 -9.33 21.86 -5.36
N ILE A 73 -8.69 21.07 -6.21
CA ILE A 73 -8.68 21.31 -7.67
C ILE A 73 -10.08 21.20 -8.27
N ILE A 74 -10.91 20.25 -7.80
CA ILE A 74 -12.29 20.12 -8.28
C ILE A 74 -13.11 21.36 -7.91
N GLU A 75 -12.97 21.85 -6.68
CA GLU A 75 -13.67 23.05 -6.21
C GLU A 75 -13.25 24.29 -7.02
N GLU A 76 -11.94 24.47 -7.24
CA GLU A 76 -11.40 25.56 -8.06
C GLU A 76 -11.87 25.49 -9.51
N ARG A 77 -11.87 24.30 -10.13
CA ARG A 77 -12.25 24.13 -11.54
C ARG A 77 -13.76 24.22 -11.74
N CYS A 78 -14.55 23.54 -10.93
CA CYS A 78 -16.01 23.50 -11.11
C CYS A 78 -16.68 24.81 -10.67
N GLY A 79 -16.12 25.49 -9.68
CA GLY A 79 -16.66 26.74 -9.14
C GLY A 79 -18.04 26.57 -8.51
N LYS A 80 -18.73 27.69 -8.32
CA LYS A 80 -20.11 27.70 -7.82
C LYS A 80 -21.10 27.48 -8.97
N PRO A 81 -22.23 26.81 -8.72
CA PRO A 81 -23.30 26.71 -9.71
C PRO A 81 -23.80 28.12 -10.09
N LYS A 82 -24.12 28.31 -11.37
CA LYS A 82 -24.69 29.58 -11.85
C LYS A 82 -26.15 29.69 -11.37
N ASN A 83 -26.53 30.85 -10.84
CA ASN A 83 -27.92 31.11 -10.42
C ASN A 83 -28.83 31.20 -11.64
N VAL A 84 -29.83 30.33 -11.71
CA VAL A 84 -30.83 30.27 -12.79
C VAL A 84 -32.23 30.65 -12.31
N ASP A 85 -32.46 30.70 -11.00
CA ASP A 85 -33.80 30.86 -10.42
C ASP A 85 -34.36 32.28 -10.60
N ASP A 86 -33.51 33.30 -10.54
CA ASP A 86 -33.91 34.72 -10.71
C ASP A 86 -33.48 35.31 -12.08
N ALA A 87 -33.05 34.46 -13.02
CA ALA A 87 -32.44 34.90 -14.27
C ALA A 87 -33.48 35.14 -15.38
N SER A 88 -33.23 36.15 -16.22
CA SER A 88 -34.03 36.38 -17.43
C SER A 88 -33.85 35.25 -18.45
N GLU A 89 -34.86 35.03 -19.31
CA GLU A 89 -34.86 33.95 -20.31
C GLU A 89 -33.62 33.98 -21.22
N GLU A 90 -33.18 35.16 -21.66
CA GLU A 90 -31.97 35.31 -22.47
C GLU A 90 -30.69 34.93 -21.70
N THR A 91 -30.64 35.28 -20.41
CA THR A 91 -29.53 34.91 -19.53
C THR A 91 -29.46 33.39 -19.37
N VAL A 92 -30.60 32.72 -19.20
CA VAL A 92 -30.68 31.25 -19.13
C VAL A 92 -30.19 30.60 -20.43
N LYS A 93 -30.64 31.08 -21.59
CA LYS A 93 -30.18 30.58 -22.90
C LYS A 93 -28.68 30.74 -23.08
N ARG A 94 -28.11 31.88 -22.68
CA ARG A 94 -26.65 32.10 -22.71
C ARG A 94 -25.90 31.13 -21.80
N VAL A 95 -26.37 30.93 -20.57
CA VAL A 95 -25.77 30.00 -19.61
C VAL A 95 -25.75 28.56 -20.15
N LEU A 96 -26.83 28.12 -20.79
CA LEU A 96 -26.91 26.80 -21.42
C LEU A 96 -25.88 26.63 -22.54
N ARG A 97 -25.74 27.63 -23.43
CA ARG A 97 -24.71 27.61 -24.50
C ARG A 97 -23.30 27.54 -23.92
N GLU A 98 -23.02 28.33 -22.89
CA GLU A 98 -21.71 28.32 -22.21
C GLU A 98 -21.40 26.95 -21.57
N TYR A 99 -22.37 26.32 -20.91
CA TYR A 99 -22.18 24.97 -20.35
C TYR A 99 -21.99 23.92 -21.44
N HIS A 100 -22.76 23.99 -22.52
CA HIS A 100 -22.64 23.06 -23.63
C HIS A 100 -21.24 23.11 -24.27
N ASN A 101 -20.74 24.31 -24.59
CA ASN A 101 -19.40 24.50 -25.13
C ASN A 101 -18.31 24.00 -24.17
N ARG A 102 -18.50 24.24 -22.86
CA ARG A 102 -17.57 23.77 -21.84
C ARG A 102 -17.54 22.25 -21.71
N ILE A 103 -18.69 21.58 -21.83
CA ILE A 103 -18.80 20.12 -21.80
C ILE A 103 -18.03 19.53 -22.98
N ILE A 104 -18.26 20.04 -24.19
CA ILE A 104 -17.56 19.57 -25.41
C ILE A 104 -16.04 19.65 -25.22
N ALA A 105 -15.52 20.81 -24.81
CA ALA A 105 -14.09 21.00 -24.60
C ALA A 105 -13.50 20.06 -23.53
N LEU A 106 -14.26 19.76 -22.47
CA LEU A 106 -13.84 18.82 -21.42
C LEU A 106 -13.89 17.36 -21.90
N GLU A 107 -14.83 17.00 -22.75
CA GLU A 107 -14.92 15.67 -23.34
C GLU A 107 -13.76 15.36 -24.28
N ASP A 108 -13.36 16.34 -25.11
CA ASP A 108 -12.19 16.23 -25.97
C ASP A 108 -10.92 16.00 -25.15
N GLN A 109 -10.69 16.82 -24.12
CA GLN A 109 -9.55 16.67 -23.21
C GLN A 109 -9.58 15.32 -22.47
N LYS A 110 -10.77 14.86 -22.05
CA LYS A 110 -10.93 13.54 -21.40
C LYS A 110 -10.47 12.43 -22.33
N PHE A 111 -10.85 12.48 -23.61
CA PHE A 111 -10.46 11.47 -24.59
C PHE A 111 -8.93 11.39 -24.74
N ASP A 112 -8.25 12.53 -24.86
CA ASP A 112 -6.79 12.58 -24.93
C ASP A 112 -6.12 11.96 -23.69
N PHE A 113 -6.62 12.31 -22.50
CA PHE A 113 -6.10 11.74 -21.25
C PHE A 113 -6.32 10.23 -21.16
N GLU A 114 -7.50 9.74 -21.53
CA GLU A 114 -7.81 8.31 -21.55
C GLU A 114 -6.89 7.55 -22.52
N TYR A 115 -6.64 8.11 -23.70
CA TYR A 115 -5.73 7.51 -24.68
C TYR A 115 -4.29 7.42 -24.14
N ILE A 116 -3.78 8.52 -23.56
CA ILE A 116 -2.44 8.57 -22.97
C ILE A 116 -2.32 7.54 -21.83
N VAL A 117 -3.30 7.47 -20.93
CA VAL A 117 -3.31 6.50 -19.83
C VAL A 117 -3.29 5.07 -20.36
N LYS A 118 -4.17 4.73 -21.32
CA LYS A 118 -4.20 3.40 -21.95
C LYS A 118 -2.87 3.03 -22.60
N LYS A 119 -2.24 3.97 -23.32
CA LYS A 119 -0.92 3.76 -23.92
C LYS A 119 0.15 3.49 -22.86
N LYS A 120 0.17 4.28 -21.78
CA LYS A 120 1.11 4.09 -20.66
C LYS A 120 0.89 2.78 -19.93
N ASP A 121 -0.35 2.35 -19.73
CA ASP A 121 -0.67 1.06 -19.15
C ASP A 121 -0.13 -0.09 -20.02
N TYR A 122 -0.29 0.00 -21.34
CA TYR A 122 0.29 -0.96 -22.27
C TYR A 122 1.83 -1.00 -22.20
N GLU A 123 2.50 0.15 -22.19
CA GLU A 123 3.97 0.25 -22.02
C GLU A 123 4.44 -0.41 -20.71
N VAL A 124 3.72 -0.18 -19.62
CA VAL A 124 4.02 -0.79 -18.30
C VAL A 124 3.81 -2.30 -18.33
N LEU A 125 2.73 -2.79 -18.93
CA LEU A 125 2.45 -4.22 -19.07
C LEU A 125 3.49 -4.93 -19.94
N ALA A 126 3.83 -4.36 -21.10
CA ALA A 126 4.88 -4.89 -21.97
C ALA A 126 6.23 -4.98 -21.25
N ARG A 127 6.61 -3.93 -20.51
CA ARG A 127 7.84 -3.92 -19.70
C ARG A 127 7.80 -4.95 -18.57
N LYS A 128 6.66 -5.13 -17.89
CA LYS A 128 6.48 -6.18 -16.86
C LYS A 128 6.68 -7.57 -17.45
N ASN A 129 6.09 -7.85 -18.62
CA ASN A 129 6.22 -9.14 -19.29
C ASN A 129 7.67 -9.43 -19.70
N ASN A 130 8.39 -8.44 -20.24
CA ASN A 130 9.82 -8.57 -20.55
C ASN A 130 10.69 -8.82 -19.30
N ASN A 131 10.34 -8.21 -18.16
CA ASN A 131 11.03 -8.45 -16.90
C ASN A 131 10.69 -9.82 -16.27
N ASN A 132 9.50 -10.36 -16.53
CA ASN A 132 9.07 -11.68 -16.06
C ASN A 132 9.79 -12.81 -16.81
N ASN A 133 10.18 -12.61 -18.07
CA ASN A 133 11.05 -13.54 -18.81
C ASN A 133 12.46 -13.68 -18.17
N LYS A 134 12.89 -12.73 -17.33
CA LYS A 134 14.11 -12.83 -16.51
C LYS A 134 13.91 -13.48 -15.14
N LYS A 135 12.66 -13.73 -14.71
CA LYS A 135 12.32 -14.23 -13.36
C LYS A 135 11.60 -15.59 -13.39
N LYS A 136 11.98 -16.51 -14.28
CA LYS A 136 11.62 -17.94 -14.15
C LYS A 136 12.42 -18.66 -13.05
N THR A 137 12.66 -18.00 -11.93
CA THR A 137 13.12 -18.62 -10.69
C THR A 137 12.32 -18.01 -9.56
N ASN A 138 11.48 -18.83 -8.93
CA ASN A 138 10.68 -18.55 -7.73
C ASN A 138 9.39 -17.76 -7.95
N GLN A 139 8.38 -18.40 -8.54
CA GLN A 139 7.00 -17.99 -8.41
C GLN A 139 6.15 -19.15 -7.89
N CYS A 140 6.23 -19.38 -6.59
CA CYS A 140 5.15 -20.00 -5.82
C CYS A 140 4.52 -18.89 -4.96
N CYS A 141 3.20 -18.92 -4.85
CA CYS A 141 2.32 -18.04 -4.08
C CYS A 141 1.94 -16.70 -4.74
N ASN A 142 0.91 -16.73 -5.60
CA ASN A 142 -0.03 -15.61 -5.72
C ASN A 142 -1.39 -16.07 -6.27
N GLU A 143 -2.05 -16.99 -5.55
CA GLU A 143 -3.49 -17.28 -5.73
C GLU A 143 -4.37 -16.39 -4.83
N ASN A 144 -3.77 -15.65 -3.89
CA ASN A 144 -4.52 -14.92 -2.85
C ASN A 144 -4.98 -13.51 -3.24
N VAL A 145 -4.50 -12.93 -4.35
CA VAL A 145 -4.90 -11.56 -4.76
C VAL A 145 -6.26 -11.57 -5.46
N THR A 146 -6.54 -12.59 -6.26
CA THR A 146 -7.83 -12.73 -6.98
C THR A 146 -8.99 -12.96 -6.01
N GLN A 147 -8.79 -13.81 -4.99
CA GLN A 147 -9.83 -14.10 -3.98
C GLN A 147 -10.13 -12.89 -3.07
N MET A 148 -9.17 -11.98 -2.88
CA MET A 148 -9.39 -10.78 -2.05
C MET A 148 -10.26 -9.73 -2.77
N CYS A 149 -10.10 -9.58 -4.09
CA CYS A 149 -10.96 -8.73 -4.91
C CYS A 149 -12.41 -9.24 -4.97
N GLU A 150 -12.62 -10.56 -5.02
CA GLU A 150 -13.97 -11.15 -5.02
C GLU A 150 -14.71 -10.92 -3.69
N ARG A 151 -14.00 -10.94 -2.55
CA ARG A 151 -14.59 -10.71 -1.23
C ARG A 151 -14.92 -9.25 -0.93
N LEU A 152 -14.11 -8.29 -1.38
CA LEU A 152 -14.33 -6.87 -1.09
C LEU A 152 -15.39 -6.22 -1.99
N LEU A 153 -15.59 -6.75 -3.20
CA LEU A 153 -16.52 -6.15 -4.17
C LEU A 153 -17.90 -6.82 -4.21
N GLY A 154 -18.16 -7.84 -3.38
CA GLY A 154 -19.49 -8.46 -3.33
C GLY A 154 -19.97 -9.02 -4.69
N TYR A 155 -19.07 -9.33 -5.63
CA TYR A 155 -19.43 -9.93 -6.92
C TYR A 155 -19.59 -11.45 -6.78
N ALA A 156 -20.49 -11.88 -5.92
CA ALA A 156 -21.03 -13.24 -5.97
C ALA A 156 -22.06 -13.31 -7.12
N SER A 157 -21.63 -13.34 -8.39
CA SER A 157 -22.50 -13.82 -9.51
C SER A 157 -21.94 -13.83 -10.93
N LEU A 158 -20.73 -13.32 -11.24
CA LEU A 158 -20.34 -13.19 -12.67
C LEU A 158 -19.35 -14.24 -13.19
N SER A 159 -18.58 -14.93 -12.34
CA SER A 159 -17.66 -15.98 -12.80
C SER A 159 -18.31 -17.35 -13.06
N ARG A 160 -19.56 -17.59 -12.63
CA ARG A 160 -20.28 -18.84 -12.91
C ARG A 160 -21.03 -18.88 -14.24
N ARG A 161 -21.21 -17.74 -14.94
CA ARG A 161 -21.90 -17.70 -16.25
C ARG A 161 -21.00 -17.95 -17.46
N ARG A 162 -19.67 -17.79 -17.35
CA ARG A 162 -18.76 -18.02 -18.48
C ARG A 162 -18.40 -19.49 -18.74
N THR A 163 -18.59 -20.38 -17.77
CA THR A 163 -18.36 -21.82 -17.97
C THR A 163 -19.62 -22.57 -18.38
N ALA A 164 -20.82 -21.99 -18.20
CA ALA A 164 -22.09 -22.61 -18.60
C ALA A 164 -22.46 -22.39 -20.07
N SER A 165 -21.94 -21.37 -20.76
CA SER A 165 -22.21 -21.17 -22.20
C SER A 165 -21.27 -21.97 -23.11
N ALA A 166 -20.19 -22.54 -22.57
CA ALA A 166 -19.23 -23.35 -23.35
C ALA A 166 -19.63 -24.84 -23.45
N THR A 167 -20.62 -25.29 -22.68
CA THR A 167 -21.10 -26.69 -22.68
C THR A 167 -22.46 -26.86 -23.36
N PHE A 168 -23.20 -25.79 -23.66
CA PHE A 168 -24.51 -25.89 -24.34
C PHE A 168 -24.42 -25.85 -25.88
N GLY A 169 -23.24 -25.52 -26.44
CA GLY A 169 -23.01 -25.44 -27.90
C GLY A 169 -22.49 -26.72 -28.55
N LYS A 170 -22.43 -27.86 -27.83
CA LYS A 170 -21.96 -29.15 -28.37
C LYS A 170 -23.03 -30.25 -28.41
N GLU A 171 -24.28 -29.93 -28.08
CA GLU A 171 -25.41 -30.87 -28.08
C GLU A 171 -26.46 -30.58 -29.18
N LEU A 172 -26.13 -29.71 -30.14
CA LEU A 172 -27.00 -29.35 -31.26
C LEU A 172 -26.38 -29.64 -32.63
N GLU A 173 -25.43 -30.58 -32.65
CA GLU A 173 -24.83 -31.12 -33.88
C GLU A 173 -24.62 -32.63 -33.76
N LYS A 174 -25.73 -33.34 -33.47
CA LYS A 174 -25.97 -34.76 -33.77
C LYS A 174 -27.46 -34.98 -34.00
#